data_AF-A0AAN8X380-F1
#
_entry.id   AF-A0AAN8X380-F1
#
_cell.length_a   1.000
_cell.length_b   1.000
_cell.length_c   1.000
_cell.angle_alpha   90.00
_cell.angle_beta   90.00
_cell.angle_gamma   90.00
#
_symmetry.space_group_name_H-M   'P 1'
#
loop_
_entity.id
_entity.type
_entity.pdbx_description
1 polymer ?
#
loop_
_entity_poly.entity_id
_entity_poly.type
_entity_poly.pdbx_seq_one_letter_code
_entity_poly.pdbx_strand_id
1 'polypeptide(L)'
;AYPYDGEEPFVVNCCPDVVFTGNQDAFATRTIEGPNDHRVTLISVPKFNTTNTCVLMNLKTLKCQTMCFSANSTPLEEESSHETKKQHAFL
;
A
#
# COMPACT_ATOMS: atom_id res chain seq x y z
N ALA A 1 -19.43 8.44 -19.67
CA ALA A 1 -20.13 7.36 -18.94
C ALA A 1 -20.57 6.33 -19.96
N TYR A 2 -20.55 5.05 -19.60
CA TYR A 2 -21.11 3.98 -20.42
C TYR A 2 -22.58 4.29 -20.75
N PRO A 3 -23.06 4.12 -21.99
CA PRO A 3 -22.45 3.38 -23.11
C PRO A 3 -21.43 4.20 -23.92
N TYR A 4 -20.47 3.51 -24.55
CA TYR A 4 -19.47 4.12 -25.44
C TYR A 4 -19.91 4.00 -26.89
N ASP A 5 -20.14 5.13 -27.55
CA ASP A 5 -20.33 5.20 -28.99
C ASP A 5 -18.99 5.59 -29.62
N GLY A 6 -18.27 4.65 -30.25
CA GLY A 6 -16.98 4.92 -30.90
C GLY A 6 -15.91 3.86 -30.58
N GLU A 7 -14.69 4.31 -30.29
CA GLU A 7 -13.58 3.41 -29.95
C GLU A 7 -13.70 2.85 -28.54
N GLU A 8 -13.37 1.56 -28.41
CA GLU A 8 -13.54 0.82 -27.17
C GLU A 8 -12.42 1.15 -26.16
N PRO A 9 -12.72 1.77 -24.99
CA PRO A 9 -11.70 2.33 -24.09
C PRO A 9 -10.84 1.28 -23.38
N PHE A 10 -11.21 -0.01 -23.43
CA PHE A 10 -10.43 -1.09 -22.84
C PHE A 10 -9.40 -1.69 -23.82
N VAL A 11 -9.39 -1.26 -25.09
CA VAL A 11 -8.36 -1.66 -26.04
C VAL A 11 -7.08 -0.89 -25.75
N VAL A 12 -5.99 -1.62 -25.55
CA VAL A 12 -4.66 -1.04 -25.29
C VAL A 12 -3.94 -0.79 -26.61
N ASN A 13 -3.86 0.47 -27.03
CA ASN A 13 -3.30 0.87 -28.33
C ASN A 13 -1.76 0.89 -28.37
N CYS A 14 -1.09 0.99 -27.22
CA CYS A 14 0.36 0.97 -27.10
C CYS A 14 0.76 0.09 -25.93
N CYS A 15 1.81 -0.72 -26.09
CA CYS A 15 2.31 -1.56 -25.02
C CYS A 15 2.82 -0.67 -23.86
N PRO A 16 2.32 -0.84 -22.63
CA PRO A 16 2.76 -0.05 -21.48
C PRO A 16 4.05 -0.63 -20.87
N ASP A 17 4.89 0.20 -20.26
CA ASP A 17 6.08 -0.27 -19.53
C ASP A 17 5.71 -1.00 -18.22
N VAL A 18 4.54 -0.67 -17.65
CA VAL A 18 4.06 -1.19 -16.38
C VAL A 18 2.56 -1.45 -16.44
N VAL A 19 2.13 -2.62 -15.99
CA VAL A 19 0.72 -2.96 -15.75
C VAL A 19 0.57 -3.42 -14.31
N PHE A 20 -0.40 -2.88 -13.58
CA PHE A 20 -0.65 -3.29 -12.21
C PHE A 20 -2.13 -3.62 -11.97
N THR A 21 -2.37 -4.56 -11.07
CA THR A 21 -3.70 -4.86 -10.54
C THR A 21 -3.76 -4.50 -9.07
N GLY A 22 -4.83 -3.82 -8.67
CA GLY A 22 -5.04 -3.40 -7.28
C GLY A 22 -5.75 -4.47 -6.45
N ASN A 23 -5.73 -4.27 -5.12
CA ASN A 23 -6.54 -5.04 -4.17
C ASN A 23 -6.35 -6.57 -4.27
N GLN A 24 -5.12 -7.03 -4.48
CA GLN A 24 -4.78 -8.44 -4.57
C GLN A 24 -4.44 -9.04 -3.20
N ASP A 25 -4.56 -10.36 -3.03
CA ASP A 25 -4.32 -11.00 -1.72
C ASP A 25 -2.84 -10.98 -1.30
N ALA A 26 -1.91 -10.91 -2.27
CA ALA A 26 -0.48 -10.86 -2.01
C ALA A 26 0.27 -10.02 -3.05
N PHE A 27 1.45 -9.54 -2.66
CA PHE A 27 2.39 -8.92 -3.59
C PHE A 27 2.99 -9.97 -4.52
N ALA A 28 3.04 -9.65 -5.81
CA ALA A 28 3.80 -10.40 -6.80
C ALA A 28 4.25 -9.45 -7.91
N THR A 29 5.39 -9.76 -8.54
CA THR A 29 5.84 -9.04 -9.72
C THR A 29 6.51 -9.97 -10.71
N ARG A 30 6.33 -9.69 -12.00
CA ARG A 30 6.96 -10.43 -13.10
C ARG A 30 7.32 -9.44 -14.20
N THR A 31 8.51 -9.56 -14.76
CA THR A 31 8.84 -8.91 -16.03
C THR A 31 8.63 -9.90 -17.17
N ILE A 32 7.93 -9.48 -18.22
CA ILE A 32 7.75 -10.25 -19.44
C ILE A 32 8.39 -9.50 -20.62
N GLU A 33 8.84 -10.25 -21.62
CA GLU A 33 9.36 -9.72 -22.87
C GLU A 33 8.26 -9.81 -23.94
N GLY A 34 7.96 -8.68 -24.55
CA GLY A 34 7.07 -8.55 -25.70
C GLY A 34 7.87 -8.47 -27.01
N PRO A 35 7.19 -8.18 -28.12
CA PRO A 35 7.85 -7.95 -29.41
C PRO A 35 8.89 -6.83 -29.34
N ASN A 36 9.93 -6.91 -30.17
CA ASN A 36 11.00 -5.90 -30.27
C ASN A 36 11.75 -5.65 -28.95
N ASP A 37 11.94 -6.70 -28.14
CA ASP A 37 12.62 -6.64 -26.84
C ASP A 37 11.98 -5.67 -25.83
N HIS A 38 10.72 -5.27 -26.03
CA HIS A 38 10.01 -4.41 -25.08
C HIS A 38 9.69 -5.19 -23.81
N ARG A 39 10.07 -4.65 -22.65
CA ARG A 39 9.85 -5.26 -21.35
C ARG A 39 8.67 -4.61 -20.64
N VAL A 40 7.76 -5.44 -20.14
CA VAL A 40 6.60 -5.00 -19.36
C VAL A 40 6.72 -5.56 -17.94
N THR A 41 6.63 -4.69 -16.95
CA THR A 41 6.57 -5.08 -15.54
C THR A 41 5.11 -5.24 -15.10
N LEU A 42 4.74 -6.45 -14.74
CA LEU A 42 3.44 -6.79 -14.13
C LEU A 42 3.56 -6.71 -12.61
N ILE A 43 2.57 -6.07 -11.96
CA ILE A 43 2.55 -5.88 -10.49
C ILE A 43 1.19 -6.27 -9.92
N SER A 44 1.19 -7.18 -8.96
CA SER A 44 0.05 -7.48 -8.08
C SER A 44 0.18 -6.64 -6.82
N VAL A 45 -0.64 -5.60 -6.67
CA VAL A 45 -0.60 -4.68 -5.51
C VAL A 45 -1.49 -5.23 -4.40
N PRO A 46 -0.93 -5.55 -3.21
CA PRO A 46 -1.68 -6.17 -2.13
C PRO A 46 -2.71 -5.22 -1.51
N LYS A 47 -3.77 -5.78 -0.90
CA LYS A 47 -4.75 -5.00 -0.13
C LYS A 47 -4.08 -4.38 1.09
N PHE A 48 -3.98 -3.05 1.15
CA PHE A 48 -3.29 -2.38 2.25
C PHE A 48 -3.96 -2.66 3.61
N ASN A 49 -5.29 -2.70 3.66
CA ASN A 49 -6.05 -2.86 4.90
C ASN A 49 -5.84 -4.18 5.63
N THR A 50 -5.43 -5.24 4.93
CA THR A 50 -5.15 -6.57 5.53
C THR A 50 -3.66 -6.88 5.59
N THR A 51 -2.88 -6.39 4.62
CA THR A 51 -1.45 -6.72 4.51
C THR A 51 -0.53 -5.64 5.11
N ASN A 52 -1.05 -4.44 5.39
CA ASN A 52 -0.28 -3.25 5.74
C ASN A 52 0.95 -3.05 4.84
N THR A 53 0.82 -3.38 3.54
CA THR A 53 1.93 -3.43 2.60
C THR A 53 1.69 -2.48 1.43
N CYS A 54 2.68 -1.64 1.12
CA CYS A 54 2.78 -0.83 -0.10
C CYS A 54 3.84 -1.38 -1.05
N VAL A 55 3.75 -1.04 -2.34
CA VAL A 55 4.76 -1.36 -3.36
C VAL A 55 5.49 -0.09 -3.76
N LEU A 56 6.82 -0.07 -3.64
CA LEU A 56 7.69 0.98 -4.16
C LEU A 56 8.31 0.50 -5.47
N MET A 57 8.19 1.32 -6.51
CA MET A 57 8.77 1.05 -7.82
C MET A 57 9.89 2.04 -8.14
N ASN A 58 11.06 1.52 -8.52
CA ASN A 58 12.13 2.33 -9.08
C ASN A 58 11.81 2.66 -10.54
N LEU A 59 11.57 3.93 -10.86
CA LEU A 59 11.19 4.35 -12.22
C LEU A 59 12.30 4.21 -13.26
N LYS A 60 13.58 4.18 -12.84
CA LYS A 60 14.71 3.98 -13.77
C LYS A 60 14.91 2.52 -14.13
N THR A 61 14.67 1.60 -13.19
CA THR A 61 14.96 0.16 -13.38
C THR A 61 13.70 -0.70 -13.49
N LEU A 62 12.53 -0.13 -13.26
CA LEU A 62 11.22 -0.78 -13.15
C LEU A 62 11.18 -1.94 -12.13
N LYS A 63 12.09 -1.93 -11.14
CA LYS A 63 12.13 -2.95 -10.08
C LYS A 63 11.21 -2.54 -8.94
N CYS A 64 10.50 -3.52 -8.39
CA CYS A 64 9.57 -3.33 -7.28
C CYS A 64 10.12 -3.90 -5.98
N GLN A 65 9.86 -3.20 -4.87
CA GLN A 65 10.11 -3.67 -3.51
C GLN A 65 8.87 -3.39 -2.65
N THR A 66 8.65 -4.20 -1.62
CA THR A 66 7.55 -3.98 -0.67
C THR A 66 7.99 -3.14 0.53
N MET A 67 7.06 -2.37 1.08
CA MET A 67 7.21 -1.67 2.35
C MET A 67 6.04 -2.06 3.25
N CYS A 68 6.34 -2.70 4.38
CA CYS A 68 5.36 -3.16 5.36
C CYS A 68 5.33 -2.22 6.57
N PHE A 69 4.13 -1.89 7.04
CA PHE A 69 3.91 -1.00 8.18
C PHE A 69 3.43 -1.80 9.40
N SER A 70 4.02 -1.53 10.55
CA SER A 70 3.60 -2.06 11.86
C SER A 70 3.70 -0.97 12.91
N ALA A 71 2.65 -0.80 13.72
CA ALA A 71 2.68 0.11 14.86
C ALA A 71 2.99 -0.68 16.14
N ASN A 72 4.08 -0.34 16.82
CA ASN A 72 4.33 -0.83 18.17
C ASN A 72 3.65 0.15 19.12
N SER A 73 2.51 -0.23 19.70
CA SER A 73 1.92 0.53 20.80
C SER A 73 2.68 0.21 22.09
N THR A 74 3.48 1.14 22.60
CA THR A 74 3.82 1.13 24.03
C THR A 74 2.57 1.54 24.80
N PRO A 75 2.09 0.73 25.77
CA PRO A 75 1.04 1.17 26.67
C PRO A 75 1.47 2.46 27.36
N LEU A 76 0.62 3.49 27.33
CA LEU A 76 0.84 4.69 28.11
C LEU A 76 0.64 4.32 29.58
N GLU A 77 1.68 4.47 30.40
CA GLU A 77 1.57 4.32 31.84
C GLU A 77 0.59 5.39 32.36
N GLU A 78 -0.52 4.94 32.96
CA GLU A 78 -1.47 5.83 33.63
C GLU A 78 -0.78 6.41 34.88
N GLU A 79 -0.35 7.67 34.80
CA GLU A 79 0.09 8.45 35.96
C GLU A 79 -1.09 8.62 36.94
N SER A 80 -1.15 7.71 37.91
CA SER A 80 -2.05 7.78 39.07
C SER A 80 -1.65 8.96 39.96
N SER A 81 -2.34 10.09 39.79
CA SER A 81 -2.24 11.26 40.66
C SER A 81 -2.72 10.90 42.08
N HIS A 82 -1.76 10.69 42.98
CA HIS A 82 -2.01 10.49 44.41
C HIS A 82 -2.28 11.85 45.08
N GLU A 83 -3.55 12.21 45.26
CA GLU A 83 -3.95 13.32 46.14
C GLU A 83 -3.86 12.86 47.61
N THR A 84 -2.91 13.43 48.36
CA THR A 84 -2.79 13.20 49.82
C THR A 84 -3.90 13.96 50.54
N LYS A 85 -4.85 13.22 51.16
CA LYS A 85 -5.83 13.76 52.12
C LYS A 85 -5.09 14.49 53.25
N LYS A 86 -5.07 15.83 53.21
CA LYS A 86 -4.81 16.62 54.42
C LYS A 86 -6.03 16.51 55.34
N GLN A 87 -5.82 15.82 56.47
CA GLN A 87 -6.69 15.87 57.63
C GLN A 87 -6.89 17.33 58.04
N HIS A 88 -8.12 17.84 57.94
CA HIS A 88 -8.52 19.01 58.70
C HIS A 88 -9.29 18.52 59.93
N ALA A 89 -8.54 18.15 60.95
CA ALA A 89 -9.02 18.03 62.32
C ALA A 89 -8.29 19.10 63.13
N PHE A 90 -8.94 20.24 63.38
CA PHE A 90 -8.87 20.97 64.65
C PHE A 90 -9.83 22.18 64.63
N LEU A 91 -10.72 22.18 65.64
CA LEU A 91 -11.64 23.23 66.15
C LEU A 91 -12.74 23.76 65.23
#